data_AF-A0A3M0XEK1-F1
#
_entry.id   AF-A0A3M0XEK1-F1
#
_cell.length_a   1.000
_cell.length_b   1.000
_cell.length_c   1.000
_cell.angle_alpha   90.00
_cell.angle_beta   90.00
_cell.angle_gamma   90.00
#
_symmetry.space_group_name_H-M   'P 1'
#
loop_
_entity.id
_entity.type
_entity.pdbx_description
1 polymer ?
#
loop_
_entity_poly.entity_id
_entity_poly.type
_entity_poly.pdbx_seq_one_letter_code
_entity_poly.pdbx_strand_id
1 'polypeptide(L)'
;MDSILWEQIFQGEQIPAKLTQQGWARLPAEHIRQKYGGRPRILAKMDEYDALPEVFRKHDAAIVSLSNREYAILRLGRKGRPLFPSLPRDFGPSPRYVDVSALTTRILSLPWMEHFTAESQAIDAAVASCILHDFCGESAFVLTVRGRRRFVGELPIRFRRPGQDDLVFPLKAGGFQLEIDAGYETEQALWLIEAKQRVQETYNLRQVYFPYVFWRRYFRARRVGKEVRLLYLMYSSHQYFLVELAVEDENVWNAIRPVRQQWYVLG
;
A
#
# COMPACT_ATOMS: atom_id res chain seq x y z
N MET A 1 18.16 -10.46 10.99
CA MET A 1 19.27 -10.25 10.03
C MET A 1 19.23 -8.82 9.50
N ASP A 2 18.08 -8.38 8.97
CA ASP A 2 17.92 -7.04 8.38
C ASP A 2 18.16 -5.88 9.37
N SER A 3 17.77 -6.03 10.64
CA SER A 3 18.00 -4.98 11.64
C SER A 3 19.48 -4.66 11.88
N ILE A 4 20.34 -5.69 11.94
CA ILE A 4 21.79 -5.50 12.13
C ILE A 4 22.41 -4.80 10.93
N LEU A 5 21.98 -5.18 9.71
CA LEU A 5 22.47 -4.57 8.49
C LEU A 5 22.07 -3.10 8.39
N TRP A 6 20.84 -2.77 8.81
CA TRP A 6 20.38 -1.39 8.83
C TRP A 6 21.13 -0.52 9.84
N GLU A 7 21.50 -1.05 11.01
CA GLU A 7 22.38 -0.34 11.96
C GLU A 7 23.75 -0.02 11.33
N GLN A 8 24.37 -1.01 10.66
CA GLN A 8 25.64 -0.82 9.96
C GLN A 8 25.54 0.24 8.84
N ILE A 9 24.45 0.23 8.08
CA ILE A 9 24.20 1.24 7.03
C ILE A 9 24.04 2.63 7.67
N PHE A 10 23.22 2.77 8.72
CA PHE A 10 23.00 4.05 9.37
C PHE A 10 24.30 4.65 9.93
N GLN A 11 25.13 3.83 10.58
CA GLN A 11 26.41 4.24 11.10
C GLN A 11 27.40 4.57 9.98
N GLY A 12 27.62 3.65 9.04
CA GLY A 12 28.65 3.79 8.01
C GLY A 12 28.36 4.86 6.96
N GLU A 13 27.09 5.24 6.77
CA GLU A 13 26.67 6.33 5.89
C GLU A 13 26.39 7.63 6.64
N GLN A 14 26.60 7.66 7.96
CA GLN A 14 26.34 8.81 8.83
C GLN A 14 24.91 9.36 8.66
N ILE A 15 23.94 8.45 8.49
CA ILE A 15 22.52 8.80 8.25
C ILE A 15 21.97 9.69 9.37
N PRO A 16 22.22 9.42 10.67
CA PRO A 16 21.71 10.28 11.75
C PRO A 16 22.12 11.76 11.64
N ALA A 17 23.38 12.01 11.25
CA ALA A 17 23.90 13.37 11.05
C ALA A 17 23.19 14.07 9.89
N LYS A 18 23.05 13.38 8.75
CA LYS A 18 22.33 13.89 7.56
C LYS A 18 20.84 14.16 7.87
N LEU A 19 20.18 13.28 8.61
CA LEU A 19 18.79 13.47 9.03
C LEU A 19 18.63 14.66 10.01
N THR A 20 19.63 14.92 10.84
CA THR A 20 19.62 16.09 11.74
C THR A 20 19.85 17.39 10.97
N GLN A 21 20.79 17.39 10.03
CA GLN A 21 21.17 18.58 9.28
C GLN A 21 20.11 19.03 8.27
N GLN A 22 19.53 18.09 7.52
CA GLN A 22 18.65 18.41 6.38
C GLN A 22 17.37 17.57 6.31
N GLY A 23 17.17 16.62 7.24
CA GLY A 23 15.96 15.79 7.27
C GLY A 23 15.93 14.61 6.30
N TRP A 24 16.95 14.43 5.46
CA TRP A 24 17.01 13.31 4.51
C TRP A 24 18.44 12.87 4.18
N ALA A 25 18.59 11.65 3.68
CA ALA A 25 19.85 11.09 3.22
C ALA A 25 19.63 10.22 1.98
N ARG A 26 20.40 10.46 0.91
CA ARG A 26 20.43 9.59 -0.28
C ARG A 26 21.26 8.35 -0.02
N LEU A 27 20.83 7.25 -0.61
CA LEU A 27 21.46 5.94 -0.47
C LEU A 27 21.44 5.21 -1.82
N PRO A 28 22.56 5.23 -2.59
CA PRO A 28 22.66 4.51 -3.84
C PRO A 28 22.52 3.00 -3.62
N ALA A 29 21.72 2.35 -4.48
CA ALA A 29 21.47 0.90 -4.39
C ALA A 29 22.76 0.09 -4.56
N GLU A 30 23.68 0.58 -5.40
CA GLU A 30 24.99 -0.05 -5.62
C GLU A 30 25.87 0.01 -4.38
N HIS A 31 25.83 1.13 -3.65
CA HIS A 31 26.58 1.31 -2.41
C HIS A 31 26.14 0.31 -1.34
N ILE A 32 24.82 0.11 -1.17
CA ILE A 32 24.26 -0.91 -0.27
C ILE A 32 24.76 -2.31 -0.66
N ARG A 33 24.78 -2.65 -1.96
CA ARG A 33 25.22 -3.98 -2.43
C ARG A 33 26.71 -4.20 -2.18
N GLN A 34 27.55 -3.25 -2.60
CA GLN A 34 29.00 -3.41 -2.60
C GLN A 34 29.60 -3.31 -1.19
N LYS A 35 29.13 -2.36 -0.37
CA LYS A 35 29.73 -2.11 0.95
C LYS A 35 29.12 -2.97 2.06
N TYR A 36 27.86 -3.36 1.93
CA TYR A 36 27.12 -4.04 2.99
C TYR A 36 26.61 -5.44 2.59
N GLY A 37 26.78 -5.87 1.34
CA GLY A 37 26.26 -7.16 0.87
C GLY A 37 24.73 -7.26 0.84
N GLY A 38 24.03 -6.15 1.03
CA GLY A 38 22.58 -6.10 1.11
C GLY A 38 21.90 -6.20 -0.24
N ARG A 39 20.66 -6.71 -0.27
CA ARG A 39 19.78 -6.64 -1.45
C ARG A 39 18.84 -5.43 -1.29
N PRO A 40 19.12 -4.27 -1.92
CA PRO A 40 18.47 -2.99 -1.59
C PRO A 40 16.95 -3.04 -1.67
N ARG A 41 16.42 -3.72 -2.70
CA ARG A 41 14.98 -3.87 -2.91
C ARG A 41 14.30 -4.63 -1.78
N ILE A 42 14.96 -5.67 -1.27
CA ILE A 42 14.42 -6.47 -0.15
C ILE A 42 14.49 -5.64 1.13
N LEU A 43 15.63 -4.98 1.37
CA LEU A 43 15.79 -4.14 2.56
C LEU A 43 14.81 -2.96 2.61
N ALA A 44 14.48 -2.37 1.47
CA ALA A 44 13.52 -1.27 1.37
C ALA A 44 12.05 -1.75 1.38
N LYS A 45 11.79 -3.05 1.43
CA LYS A 45 10.44 -3.61 1.57
C LYS A 45 10.02 -3.55 3.05
N MET A 46 9.50 -2.40 3.44
CA MET A 46 8.93 -2.15 4.77
C MET A 46 7.43 -1.92 4.62
N ASP A 47 6.63 -2.95 4.85
CA ASP A 47 5.19 -2.91 4.56
C ASP A 47 4.37 -2.40 5.77
N GLU A 48 4.88 -2.56 6.98
CA GLU A 48 4.21 -2.19 8.23
C GLU A 48 5.13 -1.41 9.16
N TYR A 49 4.54 -0.52 9.95
CA TYR A 49 5.28 0.33 10.89
C TYR A 49 5.97 -0.49 12.00
N ASP A 50 5.28 -1.47 12.57
CA ASP A 50 5.81 -2.25 13.72
C ASP A 50 6.92 -3.22 13.30
N ALA A 51 7.00 -3.55 12.01
CA ALA A 51 8.07 -4.34 11.43
C ALA A 51 9.32 -3.51 11.08
N LEU A 52 9.30 -2.19 11.29
CA LEU A 52 10.47 -1.35 11.01
C LEU A 52 11.65 -1.72 11.90
N PRO A 53 12.87 -1.84 11.31
CA PRO A 53 14.09 -1.95 12.08
C PRO A 53 14.20 -0.83 13.11
N GLU A 54 14.73 -1.15 14.30
CA GLU A 54 14.77 -0.23 15.44
C GLU A 54 15.43 1.12 15.09
N VAL A 55 16.50 1.09 14.29
CA VAL A 55 17.20 2.30 13.84
C VAL A 55 16.29 3.29 13.11
N PHE A 56 15.31 2.83 12.32
CA PHE A 56 14.35 3.71 11.66
C PHE A 56 13.39 4.34 12.68
N ARG A 57 12.86 3.54 13.61
CA ARG A 57 11.95 4.03 14.67
C ARG A 57 12.66 5.02 15.59
N LYS A 58 13.91 4.76 15.96
CA LYS A 58 14.75 5.65 16.79
C LYS A 58 14.98 7.02 16.14
N HIS A 59 15.07 7.07 14.81
CA HIS A 59 15.36 8.29 14.06
C HIS A 59 14.12 8.92 13.40
N ASP A 60 12.90 8.46 13.73
CA ASP A 60 11.64 8.87 13.10
C ASP A 60 11.71 8.83 11.56
N ALA A 61 12.40 7.83 11.04
CA ALA A 61 12.80 7.74 9.65
C ALA A 61 12.00 6.69 8.88
N ALA A 62 11.89 6.89 7.57
CA ALA A 62 11.39 5.88 6.65
C ALA A 62 12.23 5.89 5.36
N ILE A 63 12.32 4.74 4.69
CA ILE A 63 12.98 4.63 3.40
C ILE A 63 11.96 4.73 2.26
N VAL A 64 12.32 5.45 1.21
CA VAL A 64 11.57 5.54 -0.04
C VAL A 64 12.49 5.28 -1.22
N SER A 65 11.97 4.70 -2.30
CA SER A 65 12.70 4.57 -3.56
C SER A 65 12.62 5.88 -4.32
N LEU A 66 13.77 6.46 -4.67
CA LEU A 66 13.84 7.58 -5.62
C LEU A 66 13.84 7.06 -7.06
N SER A 67 14.51 5.92 -7.29
CA SER A 67 14.55 5.17 -8.54
C SER A 67 14.94 3.71 -8.30
N ASN A 68 15.03 2.91 -9.37
CA ASN A 68 15.58 1.54 -9.29
C ASN A 68 17.06 1.51 -8.83
N ARG A 69 17.76 2.65 -8.87
CA ARG A 69 19.19 2.75 -8.54
C ARG A 69 19.46 3.52 -7.26
N GLU A 70 18.46 4.16 -6.67
CA GLU A 70 18.66 5.08 -5.55
C GLU A 70 17.46 5.11 -4.61
N TYR A 71 17.76 5.17 -3.32
CA TYR A 71 16.80 5.32 -2.24
C TYR A 71 17.07 6.61 -1.46
N ALA A 72 16.09 7.05 -0.69
CA ALA A 72 16.26 8.09 0.31
C ALA A 72 15.71 7.61 1.65
N ILE A 73 16.44 7.91 2.72
CA ILE A 73 15.95 7.84 4.09
C ILE A 73 15.49 9.23 4.46
N LEU A 74 14.22 9.34 4.84
CA LEU A 74 13.54 10.60 5.15
C LEU A 74 13.17 10.62 6.62
N ARG A 75 13.46 11.72 7.31
CA ARG A 75 12.95 11.98 8.66
C ARG A 75 11.55 12.58 8.54
N LEU A 76 10.52 11.80 8.84
CA LEU A 76 9.13 12.21 8.65
C LEU A 76 8.50 12.83 9.91
N GLY A 77 9.14 12.69 11.07
CA GLY A 77 8.59 13.13 12.35
C GLY A 77 7.45 12.23 12.87
N ARG A 78 6.99 12.47 14.10
CA ARG A 78 5.96 11.66 14.83
C ARG A 78 6.14 10.14 14.69
N LYS A 79 7.39 9.65 14.63
CA LYS A 79 7.77 8.25 14.39
C LYS A 79 7.44 7.69 13.01
N GLY A 80 7.68 8.40 11.90
CA GLY A 80 7.60 7.78 10.56
C GLY A 80 6.18 7.46 10.05
N ARG A 81 5.17 7.58 10.93
CA ARG A 81 3.75 7.34 10.65
C ARG A 81 3.19 8.01 9.39
N PRO A 82 3.69 9.15 8.88
CA PRO A 82 3.18 9.67 7.61
C PRO A 82 3.26 8.69 6.44
N LEU A 83 4.23 7.76 6.41
CA LEU A 83 4.29 6.70 5.38
C LEU A 83 3.44 5.46 5.73
N PHE A 84 3.05 5.34 7.01
CA PHE A 84 2.34 4.20 7.58
C PHE A 84 1.05 4.65 8.29
N PRO A 85 0.07 5.19 7.54
CA PRO A 85 -1.23 5.55 8.11
C PRO A 85 -1.92 4.35 8.75
N SER A 86 -2.74 4.63 9.77
CA SER A 86 -3.53 3.60 10.45
C SER A 86 -4.77 3.21 9.66
N LEU A 87 -5.12 1.93 9.72
CA LEU A 87 -6.42 1.43 9.28
C LEU A 87 -7.46 1.59 10.39
N PRO A 88 -8.75 1.70 10.05
CA PRO A 88 -9.83 1.61 11.02
C PRO A 88 -9.76 0.29 11.80
N ARG A 89 -10.12 0.33 13.08
CA ARG A 89 -10.19 -0.86 13.94
C ARG A 89 -11.61 -1.33 14.22
N ASP A 90 -12.57 -0.41 14.19
CA ASP A 90 -13.96 -0.68 14.52
C ASP A 90 -14.80 -0.84 13.26
N PHE A 91 -15.03 -2.08 12.81
CA PHE A 91 -15.88 -2.36 11.65
C PHE A 91 -17.37 -2.50 12.00
N GLY A 92 -17.77 -2.00 13.18
CA GLY A 92 -19.10 -2.15 13.73
C GLY A 92 -19.28 -3.45 14.53
N PRO A 93 -20.42 -3.59 15.22
CA PRO A 93 -20.64 -4.64 16.21
C PRO A 93 -20.96 -6.01 15.59
N SER A 94 -21.30 -6.09 14.30
CA SER A 94 -21.72 -7.35 13.67
C SER A 94 -21.35 -7.42 12.18
N PRO A 95 -20.95 -8.59 11.68
CA PRO A 95 -20.63 -8.76 10.28
C PRO A 95 -21.89 -8.85 9.41
N ARG A 96 -21.72 -8.59 8.12
CA ARG A 96 -22.65 -9.09 7.10
C ARG A 96 -22.29 -10.53 6.75
N TYR A 97 -23.25 -11.44 6.93
CA TYR A 97 -23.07 -12.84 6.56
C TYR A 97 -23.35 -13.04 5.07
N VAL A 98 -22.48 -13.79 4.40
CA VAL A 98 -22.57 -14.10 2.98
C VAL A 98 -22.60 -15.60 2.83
N ASP A 99 -23.77 -16.13 2.45
CA ASP A 99 -23.99 -17.56 2.20
C ASP A 99 -23.31 -17.99 0.91
N VAL A 100 -22.33 -18.88 1.01
CA VAL A 100 -21.61 -19.44 -0.14
C VAL A 100 -22.02 -20.88 -0.46
N SER A 101 -23.05 -21.43 0.20
CA SER A 101 -23.48 -22.83 0.01
C SER A 101 -23.75 -23.19 -1.45
N ALA A 102 -24.39 -22.29 -2.21
CA ALA A 102 -24.62 -22.48 -3.65
C ALA A 102 -23.34 -22.35 -4.48
N LEU A 103 -22.34 -21.58 -4.02
CA LEU A 103 -21.08 -21.38 -4.72
C LEU A 103 -20.13 -22.56 -4.53
N THR A 104 -20.16 -23.23 -3.39
CA THR A 104 -19.29 -24.39 -3.12
C THR A 104 -19.53 -25.55 -4.09
N THR A 105 -20.70 -25.62 -4.73
CA THR A 105 -21.02 -26.63 -5.75
C THR A 105 -20.83 -26.14 -7.18
N ARG A 106 -20.72 -24.83 -7.40
CA ARG A 106 -20.64 -24.21 -8.74
C ARG A 106 -19.24 -23.70 -9.09
N ILE A 107 -18.46 -23.30 -8.10
CA ILE A 107 -17.12 -22.73 -8.25
C ILE A 107 -16.15 -23.63 -7.48
N LEU A 108 -15.71 -24.71 -8.12
CA LEU A 108 -14.93 -25.78 -7.48
C LEU A 108 -13.43 -25.49 -7.40
N SER A 109 -12.94 -24.45 -8.09
CA SER A 109 -11.52 -24.07 -8.09
C SER A 109 -11.11 -23.23 -6.87
N LEU A 110 -12.08 -22.70 -6.12
CA LEU A 110 -11.81 -21.96 -4.89
C LEU A 110 -12.01 -22.89 -3.68
N PRO A 111 -11.06 -22.91 -2.72
CA PRO A 111 -11.14 -23.80 -1.58
C PRO A 111 -12.03 -23.18 -0.49
N TRP A 112 -13.33 -23.05 -0.75
CA TRP A 112 -14.30 -22.37 0.13
C TRP A 112 -14.29 -22.86 1.58
N MET A 113 -14.05 -24.15 1.77
CA MET A 113 -14.04 -24.80 3.08
C MET A 113 -12.67 -24.79 3.78
N GLU A 114 -11.64 -24.25 3.12
CA GLU A 114 -10.28 -24.19 3.64
C GLU A 114 -9.82 -22.73 3.80
N HIS A 115 -8.63 -22.55 4.36
CA HIS A 115 -8.01 -21.23 4.42
C HIS A 115 -7.40 -20.86 3.06
N PHE A 116 -7.77 -19.68 2.53
CA PHE A 116 -7.08 -19.11 1.38
C PHE A 116 -5.60 -18.89 1.69
N THR A 117 -4.73 -19.47 0.86
CA THR A 117 -3.27 -19.44 0.99
C THR A 117 -2.61 -18.34 0.18
N ALA A 118 -3.36 -17.65 -0.70
CA ALA A 118 -2.91 -16.45 -1.39
C ALA A 118 -3.92 -15.29 -1.31
N GLU A 119 -3.42 -14.06 -1.37
CA GLU A 119 -4.21 -12.81 -1.48
C GLU A 119 -5.17 -12.84 -2.68
N SER A 120 -4.73 -13.41 -3.81
CA SER A 120 -5.55 -13.58 -5.01
C SER A 120 -6.77 -14.45 -4.80
N GLN A 121 -6.66 -15.54 -4.02
CA GLN A 121 -7.80 -16.40 -3.70
C GLN A 121 -8.86 -15.66 -2.86
N ALA A 122 -8.42 -14.83 -1.90
CA ALA A 122 -9.33 -14.00 -1.12
C ALA A 122 -10.05 -12.96 -2.00
N ILE A 123 -9.33 -12.32 -2.93
CA ILE A 123 -9.95 -11.39 -3.89
C ILE A 123 -10.97 -12.12 -4.78
N ASP A 124 -10.58 -13.27 -5.35
CA ASP A 124 -11.43 -14.03 -6.27
C ASP A 124 -12.70 -14.53 -5.57
N ALA A 125 -12.58 -14.99 -4.31
CA ALA A 125 -13.72 -15.37 -3.48
C ALA A 125 -14.62 -14.17 -3.14
N ALA A 126 -14.06 -12.98 -2.85
CA ALA A 126 -14.84 -11.77 -2.60
C ALA A 126 -15.64 -11.30 -3.83
N VAL A 127 -15.12 -11.52 -5.04
CA VAL A 127 -15.86 -11.27 -6.29
C VAL A 127 -16.96 -12.31 -6.48
N ALA A 128 -16.61 -13.60 -6.40
CA ALA A 128 -17.53 -14.70 -6.64
C ALA A 128 -18.71 -14.72 -5.64
N SER A 129 -18.47 -14.31 -4.39
CA SER A 129 -19.48 -14.20 -3.34
C SER A 129 -20.24 -12.86 -3.34
N CYS A 130 -20.00 -12.00 -4.32
CA CYS A 130 -20.61 -10.67 -4.43
C CYS A 130 -20.29 -9.70 -3.27
N ILE A 131 -19.31 -10.00 -2.40
CA ILE A 131 -18.83 -9.05 -1.38
C ILE A 131 -18.39 -7.73 -2.02
N LEU A 132 -17.63 -7.78 -3.13
CA LEU A 132 -17.20 -6.56 -3.81
C LEU A 132 -18.38 -5.79 -4.42
N HIS A 133 -19.40 -6.49 -4.90
CA HIS A 133 -20.59 -5.86 -5.46
C HIS A 133 -21.36 -5.10 -4.38
N ASP A 134 -21.61 -5.76 -3.24
CA ASP A 134 -22.29 -5.16 -2.08
C ASP A 134 -21.49 -4.01 -1.49
N PHE A 135 -20.18 -4.21 -1.25
CA PHE A 135 -19.34 -3.18 -0.66
C PHE A 135 -19.23 -1.96 -1.56
N CYS A 136 -18.93 -2.15 -2.85
CA CYS A 136 -18.70 -1.03 -3.75
C CYS A 136 -20.00 -0.34 -4.15
N GLY A 137 -21.13 -1.04 -4.14
CA GLY A 137 -22.42 -0.57 -4.66
C GLY A 137 -22.48 -0.56 -6.18
N GLU A 138 -21.69 -1.43 -6.82
CA GLU A 138 -21.50 -1.48 -8.27
C GLU A 138 -21.63 -2.93 -8.77
N SER A 139 -21.78 -3.11 -10.07
CA SER A 139 -21.90 -4.44 -10.69
C SER A 139 -20.94 -4.60 -11.86
N ALA A 140 -20.91 -5.81 -12.44
CA ALA A 140 -20.07 -6.14 -13.59
C ALA A 140 -18.57 -5.85 -13.39
N PHE A 141 -18.00 -6.36 -12.29
CA PHE A 141 -16.56 -6.27 -12.02
C PHE A 141 -15.76 -7.08 -13.05
N VAL A 142 -15.09 -6.40 -13.98
CA VAL A 142 -14.21 -7.02 -14.97
C VAL A 142 -12.76 -6.85 -14.54
N LEU A 143 -12.03 -7.96 -14.36
CA LEU A 143 -10.61 -7.89 -14.01
C LEU A 143 -9.80 -7.33 -15.20
N THR A 144 -9.23 -6.14 -15.05
CA THR A 144 -8.47 -5.46 -16.12
C THR A 144 -7.02 -5.15 -15.75
N VAL A 145 -6.68 -5.19 -14.46
CA VAL A 145 -5.36 -4.87 -13.95
C VAL A 145 -4.89 -5.94 -12.98
N ARG A 146 -3.69 -6.50 -13.20
CA ARG A 146 -2.94 -7.30 -12.22
C ARG A 146 -1.44 -7.17 -12.45
N GLY A 147 -0.68 -7.45 -11.40
CA GLY A 147 0.75 -7.68 -11.47
C GLY A 147 1.58 -6.41 -11.59
N ARG A 148 2.77 -6.55 -12.19
CA ARG A 148 3.80 -5.53 -12.12
C ARG A 148 3.65 -4.47 -13.20
N ARG A 149 3.75 -3.22 -12.79
CA ARG A 149 3.83 -2.05 -13.70
C ARG A 149 5.06 -1.22 -13.34
N ARG A 150 5.57 -0.47 -14.32
CA ARG A 150 6.64 0.51 -14.07
C ARG A 150 6.00 1.88 -13.99
N PHE A 151 6.24 2.60 -12.89
CA PHE A 151 5.84 3.99 -12.81
C PHE A 151 6.67 4.83 -13.79
N VAL A 152 6.00 5.62 -14.62
CA VAL A 152 6.64 6.51 -15.60
C VAL A 152 6.46 7.95 -15.14
N GLY A 153 7.57 8.68 -15.07
CA GLY A 153 7.63 10.06 -14.56
C GLY A 153 8.09 10.14 -13.12
N GLU A 154 7.92 11.32 -12.54
CA GLU A 154 8.37 11.68 -11.21
C GLU A 154 7.20 12.19 -10.35
N LEU A 155 7.35 12.04 -9.04
CA LEU A 155 6.45 12.56 -8.01
C LEU A 155 7.23 13.40 -7.01
N PRO A 156 6.73 14.59 -6.64
CA PRO A 156 7.25 15.30 -5.49
C PRO A 156 7.04 14.44 -4.24
N ILE A 157 7.97 14.54 -3.30
CA ILE A 157 7.85 13.88 -2.00
C ILE A 157 7.35 14.92 -1.00
N ARG A 158 6.05 14.84 -0.68
CA ARG A 158 5.37 15.78 0.20
C ARG A 158 4.43 15.05 1.14
N PHE A 159 4.45 15.43 2.42
CA PHE A 159 3.59 14.88 3.46
C PHE A 159 2.89 16.00 4.23
N ARG A 160 1.58 15.86 4.45
CA ARG A 160 0.79 16.73 5.31
C ARG A 160 1.14 16.52 6.77
N ARG A 161 1.31 17.61 7.51
CA ARG A 161 1.52 17.61 8.97
C ARG A 161 0.42 18.43 9.65
N PRO A 162 -0.52 17.81 10.37
CA PRO A 162 -1.59 18.54 11.04
C PRO A 162 -1.05 19.61 12.00
N GLY A 163 -1.51 20.85 11.83
CA GLY A 163 -1.10 22.00 12.65
C GLY A 163 0.32 22.52 12.37
N GLN A 164 0.93 22.13 11.25
CA GLN A 164 2.26 22.56 10.82
C GLN A 164 2.30 22.70 9.29
N ASP A 165 3.35 23.32 8.77
CA ASP A 165 3.59 23.32 7.33
C ASP A 165 3.82 21.89 6.81
N ASP A 166 3.42 21.64 5.57
CA ASP A 166 3.70 20.37 4.91
C ASP A 166 5.21 20.10 4.87
N LEU A 167 5.57 18.83 5.06
CA LEU A 167 6.94 18.37 4.92
C LEU A 167 7.23 18.11 3.45
N VAL A 168 8.04 18.98 2.84
CA VAL A 168 8.42 18.91 1.43
C VAL A 168 9.92 18.60 1.34
N PHE A 169 10.27 17.57 0.58
CA PHE A 169 11.68 17.23 0.33
C PHE A 169 12.13 17.73 -1.05
N PRO A 170 13.38 18.20 -1.20
CA PRO A 170 13.96 18.58 -2.49
C PRO A 170 14.37 17.35 -3.31
N LEU A 171 13.52 16.32 -3.32
CA LEU A 171 13.72 15.01 -3.91
C LEU A 171 12.45 14.63 -4.66
N LYS A 172 12.60 13.73 -5.64
CA LYS A 172 11.47 13.17 -6.37
C LYS A 172 11.57 11.65 -6.42
N ALA A 173 10.44 10.99 -6.30
CA ALA A 173 10.33 9.54 -6.48
C ALA A 173 9.86 9.25 -7.90
N GLY A 174 10.52 8.32 -8.59
CA GLY A 174 10.13 7.94 -9.95
C GLY A 174 10.71 6.61 -10.38
N GLY A 175 10.26 6.10 -11.52
CA GLY A 175 10.85 4.92 -12.15
C GLY A 175 10.83 3.61 -11.34
N PHE A 176 10.11 3.58 -10.22
CA PHE A 176 9.96 2.41 -9.36
C PHE A 176 8.94 1.42 -9.92
N GLN A 177 9.05 0.16 -9.47
CA GLN A 177 8.11 -0.90 -9.82
C GLN A 177 6.91 -0.87 -8.86
N LEU A 178 5.73 -0.89 -9.45
CA LEU A 178 4.44 -1.10 -8.80
C LEU A 178 4.07 -2.57 -8.88
N GLU A 179 3.37 -3.07 -7.89
CA GLU A 179 2.69 -4.36 -7.88
C GLU A 179 1.24 -4.06 -7.46
N ILE A 180 0.28 -4.57 -8.23
CA ILE A 180 -1.14 -4.37 -8.00
C ILE A 180 -1.77 -5.76 -7.93
N ASP A 181 -2.38 -6.11 -6.81
CA ASP A 181 -2.96 -7.44 -6.60
C ASP A 181 -4.15 -7.67 -7.54
N ALA A 182 -5.05 -6.69 -7.60
CA ALA A 182 -6.10 -6.64 -8.60
C ALA A 182 -6.58 -5.21 -8.88
N GLY A 183 -7.03 -4.98 -10.10
CA GLY A 183 -7.87 -3.85 -10.43
C GLY A 183 -9.04 -4.30 -11.29
N TYR A 184 -10.23 -4.01 -10.80
CA TYR A 184 -11.48 -4.35 -11.47
C TYR A 184 -12.13 -3.09 -12.02
N GLU A 185 -12.53 -3.18 -13.28
CA GLU A 185 -13.25 -2.15 -13.99
C GLU A 185 -14.75 -2.43 -13.87
N THR A 186 -15.52 -1.43 -13.46
CA THR A 186 -16.99 -1.41 -13.52
C THR A 186 -17.42 -0.35 -14.54
N GLU A 187 -18.72 -0.07 -14.66
CA GLU A 187 -19.18 1.07 -15.44
C GLU A 187 -18.68 2.42 -14.88
N GLN A 188 -18.57 2.54 -13.55
CA GLN A 188 -18.34 3.83 -12.86
C GLN A 188 -16.88 4.09 -12.50
N ALA A 189 -16.09 3.04 -12.21
CA ALA A 189 -14.76 3.20 -11.64
C ALA A 189 -13.80 2.06 -12.02
N LEU A 190 -12.50 2.36 -11.93
CA LEU A 190 -11.44 1.37 -11.77
C LEU A 190 -11.16 1.22 -10.27
N TRP A 191 -11.55 0.08 -9.71
CA TRP A 191 -11.29 -0.30 -8.32
C TRP A 191 -9.94 -0.99 -8.21
N LEU A 192 -8.94 -0.30 -7.66
CA LEU A 192 -7.64 -0.87 -7.34
C LEU A 192 -7.67 -1.48 -5.94
N ILE A 193 -7.34 -2.76 -5.86
CA ILE A 193 -7.41 -3.56 -4.65
C ILE A 193 -5.98 -3.91 -4.21
N GLU A 194 -5.65 -3.53 -2.98
CA GLU A 194 -4.51 -4.07 -2.22
C GLU A 194 -5.08 -5.06 -1.20
N ALA A 195 -4.63 -6.31 -1.23
CA ALA A 195 -5.12 -7.36 -0.36
C ALA A 195 -4.07 -7.79 0.66
N LYS A 196 -4.53 -8.31 1.80
CA LYS A 196 -3.70 -8.88 2.86
C LYS A 196 -4.37 -10.09 3.47
N GLN A 197 -3.62 -11.16 3.74
CA GLN A 197 -4.11 -12.35 4.44
C GLN A 197 -4.01 -12.24 5.98
N ARG A 198 -3.97 -11.02 6.49
CA ARG A 198 -4.06 -10.73 7.92
C ARG A 198 -4.65 -9.35 8.14
N VAL A 199 -5.28 -9.16 9.29
CA VAL A 199 -5.68 -7.83 9.76
C VAL A 199 -4.42 -7.08 10.20
N GLN A 200 -4.28 -5.85 9.70
CA GLN A 200 -3.14 -4.99 10.02
C GLN A 200 -3.63 -3.69 10.65
N GLU A 201 -2.80 -3.11 11.51
CA GLU A 201 -3.09 -1.80 12.12
C GLU A 201 -2.65 -0.62 11.25
N THR A 202 -1.63 -0.84 10.42
CA THR A 202 -1.05 0.15 9.51
C THR A 202 -0.72 -0.48 8.18
N TYR A 203 -0.62 0.32 7.13
CA TYR A 203 -0.17 -0.11 5.80
C TYR A 203 0.84 0.88 5.25
N ASN A 204 1.73 0.43 4.37
CA ASN A 204 2.60 1.34 3.64
C ASN A 204 1.80 2.01 2.53
N LEU A 205 1.62 3.34 2.60
CA LEU A 205 0.80 4.04 1.60
C LEU A 205 1.26 3.84 0.16
N ARG A 206 2.52 3.46 -0.08
CA ARG A 206 3.04 3.22 -1.44
C ARG A 206 2.29 2.11 -2.18
N GLN A 207 1.76 1.14 -1.44
CA GLN A 207 0.98 0.02 -1.97
C GLN A 207 -0.34 0.49 -2.58
N VAL A 208 -0.91 1.61 -2.13
CA VAL A 208 -2.20 2.12 -2.62
C VAL A 208 -2.05 3.44 -3.39
N TYR A 209 -1.27 4.38 -2.87
CA TYR A 209 -1.11 5.72 -3.43
C TYR A 209 -0.41 5.71 -4.78
N PHE A 210 0.66 4.92 -4.95
CA PHE A 210 1.36 4.92 -6.24
C PHE A 210 0.57 4.27 -7.37
N PRO A 211 -0.12 3.12 -7.18
CA PRO A 211 -1.07 2.62 -8.15
C PRO A 211 -2.17 3.63 -8.51
N TYR A 212 -2.75 4.31 -7.53
CA TYR A 212 -3.74 5.36 -7.75
C TYR A 212 -3.20 6.46 -8.68
N VAL A 213 -2.07 7.06 -8.33
CA VAL A 213 -1.50 8.16 -9.10
C VAL A 213 -1.13 7.72 -10.52
N PHE A 214 -0.61 6.50 -10.68
CA PHE A 214 -0.33 5.93 -11.99
C PHE A 214 -1.59 5.89 -12.87
N TRP A 215 -2.68 5.29 -12.38
CA TRP A 215 -3.91 5.12 -13.16
C TRP A 215 -4.64 6.45 -13.37
N ARG A 216 -4.65 7.36 -12.39
CA ARG A 216 -5.20 8.70 -12.56
C ARG A 216 -4.49 9.47 -13.67
N ARG A 217 -3.16 9.44 -13.70
CA ARG A 217 -2.37 10.06 -14.78
C ARG A 217 -2.64 9.38 -16.12
N TYR A 218 -2.75 8.05 -16.14
CA TYR A 218 -3.04 7.28 -17.35
C TYR A 218 -4.40 7.62 -17.96
N PHE A 219 -5.46 7.69 -17.13
CA PHE A 219 -6.81 8.10 -17.55
C PHE A 219 -6.86 9.56 -17.98
N ARG A 220 -6.23 10.47 -17.23
CA ARG A 220 -6.13 11.90 -17.59
C ARG A 220 -5.48 12.09 -18.95
N ALA A 221 -4.37 11.41 -19.23
CA ALA A 221 -3.67 11.47 -20.51
C ALA A 221 -4.53 10.98 -21.70
N ARG A 222 -5.51 10.13 -21.44
CA ARG A 222 -6.45 9.58 -22.43
C ARG A 222 -7.81 10.26 -22.43
N ARG A 223 -8.00 11.31 -21.62
CA ARG A 223 -9.29 12.00 -21.43
C ARG A 223 -10.42 11.05 -21.02
N VAL A 224 -10.07 10.01 -20.25
CA VAL A 224 -11.04 9.08 -19.68
C VAL A 224 -11.60 9.70 -18.40
N GLY A 225 -12.93 9.85 -18.35
CA GLY A 225 -13.64 10.47 -17.22
C GLY A 225 -13.92 9.53 -16.04
N LYS A 226 -13.51 8.27 -16.13
CA LYS A 226 -13.76 7.26 -15.10
C LYS A 226 -12.92 7.51 -13.84
N GLU A 227 -13.51 7.23 -12.68
CA GLU A 227 -12.81 7.36 -11.41
C GLU A 227 -11.81 6.22 -11.17
N VAL A 228 -10.79 6.49 -10.33
CA VAL A 228 -9.91 5.45 -9.80
C VAL A 228 -10.17 5.42 -8.30
N ARG A 229 -10.67 4.29 -7.81
CA ARG A 229 -11.03 4.10 -6.39
C ARG A 229 -10.09 3.07 -5.77
N LEU A 230 -9.80 3.22 -4.48
CA LEU A 230 -8.88 2.36 -3.75
C LEU A 230 -9.63 1.53 -2.73
N LEU A 231 -9.37 0.23 -2.72
CA LEU A 231 -9.90 -0.73 -1.77
C LEU A 231 -8.75 -1.45 -1.08
N TYR A 232 -8.72 -1.36 0.25
CA TYR A 232 -7.88 -2.21 1.08
C TYR A 232 -8.71 -3.39 1.57
N LEU A 233 -8.31 -4.61 1.24
CA LEU A 233 -9.00 -5.84 1.58
C LEU A 233 -8.14 -6.66 2.54
N MET A 234 -8.57 -6.81 3.78
CA MET A 234 -7.95 -7.72 4.72
C MET A 234 -8.81 -8.97 4.88
N TYR A 235 -8.16 -10.13 4.82
CA TYR A 235 -8.79 -11.43 4.97
C TYR A 235 -8.16 -12.18 6.14
N SER A 236 -8.98 -12.78 6.99
CA SER A 236 -8.54 -13.70 8.04
C SER A 236 -9.64 -14.69 8.38
N SER A 237 -9.39 -15.99 8.20
CA SER A 237 -10.31 -17.08 8.59
C SER A 237 -11.78 -16.82 8.19
N HIS A 238 -12.04 -16.71 6.89
CA HIS A 238 -13.38 -16.45 6.31
C HIS A 238 -13.97 -15.08 6.61
N GLN A 239 -13.26 -14.21 7.33
CA GLN A 239 -13.65 -12.84 7.60
C GLN A 239 -12.98 -11.89 6.62
N TYR A 240 -13.77 -10.95 6.10
CA TYR A 240 -13.32 -9.90 5.20
C TYR A 240 -13.54 -8.54 5.85
N PHE A 241 -12.49 -7.73 5.88
CA PHE A 241 -12.52 -6.35 6.34
C PHE A 241 -12.13 -5.46 5.17
N LEU A 242 -13.11 -4.76 4.62
CA LEU A 242 -12.94 -3.89 3.46
C LEU A 242 -12.90 -2.44 3.92
N VAL A 243 -11.92 -1.70 3.42
CA VAL A 243 -11.76 -0.27 3.68
C VAL A 243 -11.57 0.44 2.36
N GLU A 244 -12.50 1.31 2.00
CA GLU A 244 -12.31 2.23 0.89
C GLU A 244 -11.46 3.41 1.33
N LEU A 245 -10.47 3.74 0.52
CA LEU A 245 -9.56 4.85 0.74
C LEU A 245 -9.80 5.94 -0.31
N ALA A 246 -9.95 7.19 0.11
CA ALA A 246 -10.00 8.33 -0.79
C ALA A 246 -8.69 9.13 -0.71
N VAL A 247 -8.18 9.51 -1.88
CA VAL A 247 -7.06 10.45 -2.01
C VAL A 247 -7.63 11.86 -2.13
N GLU A 248 -7.27 12.74 -1.19
CA GLU A 248 -7.73 14.12 -1.15
C GLU A 248 -6.84 15.06 -1.97
N ASP A 249 -5.55 14.74 -2.08
CA ASP A 249 -4.57 15.50 -2.87
C ASP A 249 -3.51 14.58 -3.47
N GLU A 250 -3.48 14.49 -4.80
CA GLU A 250 -2.56 13.62 -5.54
C GLU A 250 -1.08 14.07 -5.50
N ASN A 251 -0.79 15.22 -4.89
CA ASN A 251 0.57 15.74 -4.71
C ASN A 251 1.08 15.54 -3.28
N VAL A 252 0.25 15.01 -2.38
CA VAL A 252 0.58 14.82 -0.95
C VAL A 252 0.35 13.35 -0.59
N TRP A 253 1.43 12.64 -0.29
CA TRP A 253 1.41 11.17 -0.22
C TRP A 253 0.47 10.62 0.84
N ASN A 254 0.41 11.27 1.99
CA ASN A 254 -0.44 10.89 3.12
C ASN A 254 -1.78 11.66 3.15
N ALA A 255 -2.16 12.37 2.08
CA ALA A 255 -3.50 12.91 1.91
C ALA A 255 -4.44 11.81 1.42
N ILE A 256 -4.50 10.71 2.18
CA ILE A 256 -5.33 9.54 1.95
C ILE A 256 -6.01 9.17 3.26
N ARG A 257 -7.31 8.91 3.21
CA ARG A 257 -8.09 8.55 4.40
C ARG A 257 -9.13 7.47 4.11
N PRO A 258 -9.49 6.66 5.12
CA PRO A 258 -10.66 5.80 5.03
C PRO A 258 -11.92 6.65 4.86
N VAL A 259 -12.81 6.21 3.97
CA VAL A 259 -14.11 6.87 3.72
C VAL A 259 -15.31 5.95 3.92
N ARG A 260 -15.09 4.64 3.80
CA ARG A 260 -16.09 3.61 4.01
C ARG A 260 -15.40 2.34 4.48
N GLN A 261 -16.06 1.58 5.35
CA GLN A 261 -15.55 0.29 5.81
C GLN A 261 -16.71 -0.67 6.11
N GLN A 262 -16.48 -1.96 5.94
CA GLN A 262 -17.46 -3.00 6.24
C GLN A 262 -16.76 -4.32 6.56
N TRP A 263 -17.35 -5.06 7.48
CA TRP A 263 -16.95 -6.42 7.83
C TRP A 263 -17.95 -7.43 7.31
N TYR A 264 -17.44 -8.48 6.69
CA TYR A 264 -18.21 -9.62 6.18
C TYR A 264 -17.66 -10.94 6.73
N VAL A 265 -18.52 -11.94 6.80
CA VAL A 265 -18.17 -13.33 7.08
C VAL A 265 -18.73 -14.21 5.97
N LEU A 266 -17.86 -14.99 5.33
CA LEU A 266 -18.29 -16.07 4.44
C LEU A 266 -18.80 -17.22 5.30
N GLY A 267 -20.03 -17.67 5.04
CA GLY A 267 -20.73 -18.75 5.76
C GLY A 267 -21.22 -19.85 4.83
#